data_AF-A0A9D8XS87-F1
#
_entry.id   AF-A0A9D8XS87-F1
#
_cell.length_a   1.000
_cell.length_b   1.000
_cell.length_c   1.000
_cell.angle_alpha   90.00
_cell.angle_beta   90.00
_cell.angle_gamma   90.00
#
_symmetry.space_group_name_H-M   'P 1'
#
loop_
_entity.id
_entity.type
_entity.pdbx_description
1 polymer ?
#
loop_
_entity_poly.entity_id
_entity_poly.type
_entity_poly.pdbx_seq_one_letter_code
_entity_poly.pdbx_strand_id
1 'polypeptide(L)'
;MKQRLSTILLLLMMPLLLSAQVYRTQILSPKVMSLQAHLADAWNKAPVIELHSEQQVSISFDEMSHEYLRLAYRIRHCNADWQASSMNELDYLEGFSENDLPEGATSEATTVEYTHYELKLPNDDVRLKLSGNYVVEIFDRDAAEEEAMLLQVCFSVLDRKIGIDAKVSAQTDQAYNDKYQQLSFELQTPMGMIERPDSDIKILIRQNRRCDNQVFGIPPYMTSGNSIRYQHHPSLVFAAGNEYRRFEISSHKMAGMGVDRLFFERPYYHAVLFADVLRNRSYTYDQDQNGRYYIRNREADALQTDYQMVHFSLPVDKPFAQALYLLGDIQQANPQAAQSLIYNEENRAYECQLLLKQGQYNYMYALAVSSRNSENESLSLSQTEGDFWPTANEYQIFVYYCPFAGEYDQLIGYQEVVFN
;
A
#
# COMPACT_ATOMS: atom_id res chain seq x y z
N MET A 1 -23.12 -69.20 1.50
CA MET A 1 -23.69 -67.84 1.45
C MET A 1 -22.76 -66.87 2.17
N LYS A 2 -21.93 -66.12 1.44
CA LYS A 2 -21.25 -64.92 1.96
C LYS A 2 -21.23 -63.89 0.83
N GLN A 3 -22.21 -62.98 0.86
CA GLN A 3 -22.27 -61.81 -0.02
C GLN A 3 -21.13 -60.86 0.37
N ARG A 4 -20.28 -60.51 -0.60
CA ARG A 4 -19.33 -59.40 -0.47
C ARG A 4 -20.09 -58.12 -0.84
N LEU A 5 -20.33 -57.25 0.14
CA LEU A 5 -20.82 -55.89 -0.09
C LEU A 5 -19.71 -55.10 -0.79
N SER A 6 -20.05 -54.51 -1.94
CA SER A 6 -19.23 -53.54 -2.65
C SER A 6 -19.44 -52.18 -2.02
N THR A 7 -18.42 -51.66 -1.33
CA THR A 7 -18.39 -50.27 -0.84
C THR A 7 -18.06 -49.34 -2.01
N ILE A 8 -19.06 -48.60 -2.49
CA ILE A 8 -18.88 -47.51 -3.44
C ILE A 8 -18.36 -46.30 -2.64
N LEU A 9 -17.10 -45.91 -2.88
CA LEU A 9 -16.50 -44.70 -2.34
C LEU A 9 -17.01 -43.51 -3.18
N LEU A 10 -17.96 -42.75 -2.63
CA LEU A 10 -18.43 -41.50 -3.23
C LEU A 10 -17.34 -40.43 -3.00
N LEU A 11 -16.54 -40.15 -4.02
CA LEU A 11 -15.56 -39.06 -4.01
C LEU A 11 -16.33 -37.73 -4.02
N LEU A 12 -16.38 -37.05 -2.87
CA LEU A 12 -16.95 -35.72 -2.73
C LEU A 12 -16.00 -34.73 -3.43
N MET A 13 -16.26 -34.40 -4.69
CA MET A 13 -15.61 -33.29 -5.40
C MET A 13 -16.08 -31.99 -4.75
N MET A 14 -15.34 -31.53 -3.74
CA MET A 14 -15.44 -30.17 -3.23
C MET A 14 -14.91 -29.24 -4.35
N PRO A 15 -15.71 -28.29 -4.87
CA PRO A 15 -15.18 -27.30 -5.77
C PRO A 15 -14.22 -26.42 -4.97
N LEU A 16 -12.92 -26.60 -5.19
CA LEU A 16 -11.92 -25.57 -4.87
C LEU A 16 -12.28 -24.35 -5.70
N LEU A 17 -12.94 -23.38 -5.08
CA LEU A 17 -12.98 -22.02 -5.60
C LEU A 17 -11.53 -21.52 -5.58
N LEU A 18 -10.84 -21.68 -6.71
CA LEU A 18 -9.63 -20.91 -7.00
C LEU A 18 -10.08 -19.45 -7.05
N SER A 19 -9.93 -18.75 -5.93
CA SER A 19 -10.01 -17.28 -5.97
C SER A 19 -8.80 -16.81 -6.78
N ALA A 20 -9.04 -15.98 -7.80
CA ALA A 20 -7.97 -15.43 -8.60
C ALA A 20 -7.08 -14.56 -7.70
N GLN A 21 -5.76 -14.71 -7.82
CA GLN A 21 -4.80 -13.96 -7.01
C GLN A 21 -4.93 -12.45 -7.30
N VAL A 22 -5.25 -11.68 -6.24
CA VAL A 22 -5.27 -10.21 -6.27
C VAL A 22 -3.87 -9.72 -5.91
N TYR A 23 -3.25 -8.96 -6.82
CA TYR A 23 -1.93 -8.41 -6.57
C TYR A 23 -1.97 -7.21 -5.63
N ARG A 24 -0.96 -7.13 -4.75
CA ARG A 24 -0.71 -6.04 -3.81
C ARG A 24 0.78 -5.83 -3.68
N THR A 25 1.24 -4.59 -3.53
CA THR A 25 2.64 -4.33 -3.16
C THR A 25 2.96 -5.08 -1.86
N GLN A 26 3.93 -5.97 -1.92
CA GLN A 26 4.23 -6.88 -0.82
C GLN A 26 5.67 -7.39 -0.93
N ILE A 27 6.33 -7.45 0.23
CA ILE A 27 7.59 -8.18 0.41
C ILE A 27 7.23 -9.65 0.67
N LEU A 28 7.82 -10.56 -0.09
CA LEU A 28 7.56 -12.00 -0.02
C LEU A 28 8.74 -12.77 0.59
N SER A 29 9.95 -12.24 0.45
CA SER A 29 11.16 -12.79 1.06
C SER A 29 11.54 -12.06 2.35
N PRO A 30 11.89 -12.78 3.44
CA PRO A 30 12.38 -12.16 4.67
C PRO A 30 13.77 -11.51 4.49
N LYS A 31 14.44 -11.77 3.36
CA LYS A 31 15.72 -11.14 3.01
C LYS A 31 15.54 -9.74 2.44
N VAL A 32 14.32 -9.26 2.22
CA VAL A 32 14.07 -7.94 1.62
C VAL A 32 13.49 -6.99 2.65
N MET A 33 13.98 -5.75 2.67
CA MET A 33 13.46 -4.68 3.53
C MET A 33 13.38 -3.34 2.79
N SER A 34 12.76 -2.36 3.46
CA SER A 34 12.64 -0.96 3.01
C SER A 34 12.19 -0.78 1.55
N LEU A 35 11.22 -1.60 1.12
CA LEU A 35 10.60 -1.45 -0.19
C LEU A 35 9.87 -0.10 -0.31
N GLN A 36 10.28 0.70 -1.28
CA GLN A 36 9.65 1.96 -1.67
C GLN A 36 9.23 1.91 -3.14
N ALA A 37 8.04 2.44 -3.43
CA ALA A 37 7.54 2.60 -4.78
C ALA A 37 6.81 3.96 -4.90
N HIS A 38 7.28 4.82 -5.78
CA HIS A 38 6.75 6.18 -5.95
C HIS A 38 7.04 6.72 -7.36
N LEU A 39 6.48 7.88 -7.70
CA LEU A 39 6.90 8.62 -8.89
C LEU A 39 8.35 9.06 -8.73
N ALA A 40 9.22 8.83 -9.73
CA ALA A 40 10.66 9.06 -9.60
C ALA A 40 11.02 10.49 -9.17
N ASP A 41 10.35 11.49 -9.72
CA ASP A 41 10.58 12.90 -9.40
C ASP A 41 9.80 13.41 -8.18
N ALA A 42 8.97 12.57 -7.55
CA ALA A 42 8.16 12.96 -6.39
C ALA A 42 7.95 11.78 -5.42
N TRP A 43 8.86 11.65 -4.45
CA TRP A 43 8.86 10.58 -3.44
C TRP A 43 7.55 10.47 -2.65
N ASN A 44 6.82 11.58 -2.49
CA ASN A 44 5.56 11.62 -1.76
C ASN A 44 4.34 11.29 -2.62
N LYS A 45 4.50 11.00 -3.92
CA LYS A 45 3.40 10.65 -4.82
C LYS A 45 3.30 9.15 -5.01
N ALA A 46 2.07 8.65 -5.13
CA ALA A 46 1.80 7.27 -5.47
C ALA A 46 2.49 6.87 -6.79
N PRO A 47 2.77 5.58 -6.99
CA PRO A 47 3.37 5.07 -8.23
C PRO A 47 2.32 5.05 -9.36
N VAL A 48 1.93 6.24 -9.81
CA VAL A 48 1.03 6.47 -10.95
C VAL A 48 1.78 7.35 -11.95
N ILE A 49 1.99 6.82 -13.16
CA ILE A 49 2.70 7.50 -14.25
C ILE A 49 1.77 7.75 -15.43
N GLU A 50 2.03 8.79 -16.22
CA GLU A 50 1.27 9.06 -17.44
C GLU A 50 1.83 8.29 -18.65
N LEU A 51 0.94 7.61 -19.38
CA LEU A 51 1.25 6.94 -20.64
C LEU A 51 1.76 7.95 -21.66
N HIS A 52 2.76 7.57 -22.46
CA HIS A 52 3.39 8.44 -23.46
C HIS A 52 4.05 9.70 -22.86
N SER A 53 4.46 9.65 -21.60
CA SER A 53 5.27 10.69 -20.93
C SER A 53 6.65 10.15 -20.57
N GLU A 54 7.54 11.04 -20.13
CA GLU A 54 8.86 10.69 -19.57
C GLU A 54 8.78 10.31 -18.08
N GLN A 55 7.58 10.23 -17.49
CA GLN A 55 7.43 9.86 -16.09
C GLN A 55 7.80 8.40 -15.87
N GLN A 56 8.53 8.15 -14.78
CA GLN A 56 8.93 6.81 -14.36
C GLN A 56 8.44 6.52 -12.94
N VAL A 57 8.05 5.29 -12.69
CA VAL A 57 7.96 4.75 -11.33
C VAL A 57 9.36 4.36 -10.89
N SER A 58 9.73 4.74 -9.68
CA SER A 58 10.96 4.32 -9.01
C SER A 58 10.61 3.29 -7.95
N ILE A 59 11.24 2.13 -8.05
CA ILE A 59 11.12 1.01 -7.11
C ILE A 59 12.49 0.81 -6.50
N SER A 60 12.58 0.88 -5.18
CA SER A 60 13.84 0.60 -4.47
C SER A 60 13.61 -0.27 -3.25
N PHE A 61 14.60 -1.09 -2.93
CA PHE A 61 14.57 -2.01 -1.80
C PHE A 61 15.99 -2.43 -1.44
N ASP A 62 16.15 -2.99 -0.26
CA ASP A 62 17.40 -3.58 0.19
C ASP A 62 17.23 -5.09 0.31
N GLU A 63 18.21 -5.84 -0.18
CA GLU A 63 18.39 -7.24 0.16
C GLU A 63 19.41 -7.35 1.30
N MET A 64 19.11 -8.09 2.36
CA MET A 64 19.80 -8.05 3.66
C MET A 64 21.09 -8.88 3.69
N SER A 65 21.87 -8.85 2.61
CA SER A 65 23.18 -9.49 2.51
C SER A 65 24.09 -8.79 1.49
N HIS A 66 25.36 -9.21 1.41
CA HIS A 66 26.27 -8.92 0.31
C HIS A 66 26.41 -10.11 -0.66
N GLU A 67 25.52 -11.11 -0.56
CA GLU A 67 25.53 -12.22 -1.49
C GLU A 67 25.14 -11.73 -2.89
N TYR A 68 25.90 -12.16 -3.90
CA TYR A 68 25.55 -11.87 -5.28
C TYR A 68 24.29 -12.66 -5.65
N LEU A 69 23.23 -11.94 -6.01
CA LEU A 69 21.99 -12.52 -6.51
C LEU A 69 21.79 -12.11 -7.97
N ARG A 70 21.30 -13.06 -8.79
CA ARG A 70 20.97 -12.78 -10.18
C ARG A 70 19.50 -12.40 -10.29
N LEU A 71 19.20 -11.19 -9.83
CA LEU A 71 17.84 -10.69 -9.80
C LEU A 71 17.32 -10.35 -11.20
N ALA A 72 16.05 -10.67 -11.43
CA ALA A 72 15.31 -10.35 -12.63
C ALA A 72 13.92 -9.85 -12.27
N TYR A 73 13.27 -9.21 -13.24
CA TYR A 73 11.89 -8.78 -13.09
C TYR A 73 11.06 -9.13 -14.31
N ARG A 74 9.76 -9.33 -14.06
CA ARG A 74 8.72 -9.44 -15.09
C ARG A 74 7.54 -8.54 -14.74
N ILE A 75 6.83 -8.08 -15.76
CA ILE A 75 5.72 -7.14 -15.60
C ILE A 75 4.44 -7.82 -16.10
N ARG A 76 3.38 -7.77 -15.30
CA ARG A 76 2.05 -8.24 -15.71
C ARG A 76 1.04 -7.11 -15.68
N HIS A 77 0.17 -7.07 -16.68
CA HIS A 77 -0.99 -6.18 -16.70
C HIS A 77 -2.11 -6.74 -15.81
N CYS A 78 -2.80 -5.86 -15.10
CA CYS A 78 -3.90 -6.17 -14.19
C CYS A 78 -5.15 -5.36 -14.51
N ASN A 79 -6.32 -5.92 -14.17
CA ASN A 79 -7.60 -5.23 -14.21
C ASN A 79 -7.74 -4.22 -13.05
N ALA A 80 -8.86 -3.49 -13.02
CA ALA A 80 -9.12 -2.46 -12.00
C ALA A 80 -9.15 -3.00 -10.56
N ASP A 81 -9.47 -4.29 -10.41
CA ASP A 81 -9.52 -5.03 -9.15
C ASP A 81 -8.18 -5.66 -8.74
N TRP A 82 -7.11 -5.44 -9.52
CA TRP A 82 -5.77 -6.00 -9.35
C TRP A 82 -5.64 -7.51 -9.60
N GLN A 83 -6.61 -8.14 -10.27
CA GLN A 83 -6.40 -9.48 -10.84
C GLN A 83 -5.62 -9.36 -12.15
N ALA A 84 -4.81 -10.36 -12.50
CA ALA A 84 -4.14 -10.40 -13.81
C ALA A 84 -5.19 -10.29 -14.94
N SER A 85 -4.94 -9.42 -15.92
CA SER A 85 -5.81 -9.35 -17.10
C SER A 85 -5.55 -10.53 -18.04
N SER A 86 -6.47 -10.76 -18.97
CA SER A 86 -6.32 -11.77 -20.03
C SER A 86 -5.48 -11.28 -21.22
N MET A 87 -4.85 -10.11 -21.12
CA MET A 87 -4.10 -9.49 -22.21
C MET A 87 -2.84 -10.29 -22.54
N ASN A 88 -2.48 -10.35 -23.82
CA ASN A 88 -1.18 -10.89 -24.21
C ASN A 88 -0.09 -9.87 -23.84
N GLU A 89 1.06 -10.36 -23.38
CA GLU A 89 2.21 -9.53 -23.03
C GLU A 89 2.66 -8.64 -24.19
N LEU A 90 2.62 -9.17 -25.41
CA LEU A 90 2.95 -8.42 -26.63
C LEU A 90 1.96 -7.28 -26.93
N ASP A 91 0.82 -7.19 -26.26
CA ASP A 91 -0.14 -6.09 -26.44
C ASP A 91 0.20 -4.91 -25.52
N TYR A 92 0.69 -5.18 -24.31
CA TYR A 92 0.92 -4.16 -23.29
C TYR A 92 2.39 -3.81 -23.04
N LEU A 93 3.35 -4.67 -23.41
CA LEU A 93 4.79 -4.39 -23.33
C LEU A 93 5.44 -4.33 -24.72
N GLU A 94 6.46 -3.50 -24.83
CA GLU A 94 7.50 -3.61 -25.84
C GLU A 94 8.83 -3.84 -25.11
N GLY A 95 9.50 -4.96 -25.37
CA GLY A 95 10.67 -5.40 -24.61
C GLY A 95 10.73 -6.92 -24.47
N PHE A 96 11.54 -7.41 -23.54
CA PHE A 96 11.57 -8.83 -23.17
C PHE A 96 10.57 -9.14 -22.05
N SER A 97 10.09 -10.38 -22.02
CA SER A 97 9.17 -10.89 -20.98
C SER A 97 9.77 -10.88 -19.58
N GLU A 98 11.07 -11.18 -19.51
CA GLU A 98 11.86 -11.12 -18.30
C GLU A 98 13.12 -10.31 -18.59
N ASN A 99 13.41 -9.36 -17.72
CA ASN A 99 14.56 -8.46 -17.86
C ASN A 99 15.46 -8.63 -16.64
N ASP A 100 16.76 -8.42 -16.83
CA ASP A 100 17.70 -8.42 -15.72
C ASP A 100 17.47 -7.17 -14.85
N LEU A 101 17.52 -7.32 -13.53
CA LEU A 101 17.50 -6.18 -12.63
C LEU A 101 18.88 -5.48 -12.70
N PRO A 102 18.93 -4.13 -12.67
CA PRO A 102 20.20 -3.42 -12.56
C PRO A 102 21.05 -3.88 -11.36
N GLU A 103 22.37 -3.84 -11.52
CA GLU A 103 23.31 -4.28 -10.48
C GLU A 103 23.15 -3.45 -9.21
N GLY A 104 23.08 -4.15 -8.07
CA GLY A 104 22.89 -3.52 -6.77
C GLY A 104 24.18 -2.91 -6.22
N ALA A 105 24.03 -1.98 -5.28
CA ALA A 105 25.14 -1.34 -4.58
C ALA A 105 25.19 -1.81 -3.12
N THR A 106 26.33 -2.33 -2.69
CA THR A 106 26.49 -2.84 -1.32
C THR A 106 26.55 -1.72 -0.29
N SER A 107 26.08 -2.02 0.91
CA SER A 107 26.14 -1.11 2.05
C SER A 107 27.58 -0.85 2.49
N GLU A 108 27.85 0.36 2.96
CA GLU A 108 29.17 0.79 3.40
C GLU A 108 29.12 1.30 4.84
N ALA A 109 30.06 0.85 5.68
CA ALA A 109 30.20 1.31 7.07
C ALA A 109 28.91 1.20 7.92
N THR A 110 28.05 0.23 7.61
CA THR A 110 26.83 -0.10 8.36
C THR A 110 27.08 -1.29 9.29
N THR A 111 26.30 -1.39 10.38
CA THR A 111 26.30 -2.57 11.25
C THR A 111 25.49 -3.72 10.68
N VAL A 112 24.50 -3.41 9.84
CA VAL A 112 23.72 -4.38 9.08
C VAL A 112 24.16 -4.36 7.63
N GLU A 113 24.57 -5.52 7.11
CA GLU A 113 24.92 -5.69 5.69
C GLU A 113 23.67 -5.72 4.83
N TYR A 114 23.69 -5.01 3.71
CA TYR A 114 22.66 -5.08 2.68
C TYR A 114 23.20 -4.71 1.29
N THR A 115 22.47 -5.09 0.25
CA THR A 115 22.67 -4.65 -1.13
C THR A 115 21.42 -3.89 -1.59
N HIS A 116 21.61 -2.63 -1.96
CA HIS A 116 20.54 -1.74 -2.40
C HIS A 116 20.29 -1.90 -3.90
N TYR A 117 19.02 -2.06 -4.28
CA TYR A 117 18.59 -2.15 -5.66
C TYR A 117 17.60 -1.03 -5.98
N GLU A 118 17.71 -0.48 -7.20
CA GLU A 118 16.79 0.51 -7.75
C GLU A 118 16.39 0.09 -9.17
N LEU A 119 15.08 0.12 -9.44
CA LEU A 119 14.49 -0.13 -10.75
C LEU A 119 13.58 1.04 -11.11
N LYS A 120 13.82 1.63 -12.28
CA LYS A 120 12.93 2.63 -12.89
C LYS A 120 12.18 2.03 -14.06
N LEU A 121 10.88 2.32 -14.16
CA LEU A 121 10.02 1.84 -15.25
C LEU A 121 9.14 2.98 -15.77
N PRO A 122 8.93 3.10 -17.09
CA PRO A 122 9.60 2.34 -18.16
C PRO A 122 11.11 2.64 -18.23
N ASN A 123 11.87 1.80 -18.92
CA ASN A 123 13.32 1.96 -19.12
C ASN A 123 13.73 1.55 -20.56
N ASP A 124 15.04 1.40 -20.79
CA ASP A 124 15.57 1.05 -22.13
C ASP A 124 15.19 -0.37 -22.57
N ASP A 125 14.95 -1.29 -21.63
CA ASP A 125 14.61 -2.70 -21.90
C ASP A 125 13.10 -2.92 -22.04
N VAL A 126 12.28 -2.10 -21.39
CA VAL A 126 10.82 -2.25 -21.41
C VAL A 126 10.06 -0.93 -21.47
N ARG A 127 9.13 -0.84 -22.43
CA ARG A 127 8.15 0.24 -22.60
C ARG A 127 6.73 -0.28 -22.41
N LEU A 128 5.89 0.57 -21.82
CA LEU A 128 4.49 0.30 -21.52
C LEU A 128 3.61 0.88 -22.61
N LYS A 129 2.75 0.06 -23.23
CA LYS A 129 1.92 0.47 -24.38
C LYS A 129 0.48 0.78 -24.01
N LEU A 130 -0.03 0.24 -22.91
CA LEU A 130 -1.42 0.41 -22.48
C LEU A 130 -1.49 1.07 -21.09
N SER A 131 -2.57 1.82 -20.84
CA SER A 131 -2.94 2.24 -19.50
C SER A 131 -3.52 1.09 -18.68
N GLY A 132 -3.67 1.28 -17.38
CA GLY A 132 -4.21 0.25 -16.48
C GLY A 132 -3.31 0.02 -15.28
N ASN A 133 -3.50 -1.13 -14.63
CA ASN A 133 -2.70 -1.55 -13.48
C ASN A 133 -1.60 -2.50 -13.92
N TYR A 134 -0.46 -2.41 -13.25
CA TYR A 134 0.69 -3.26 -13.51
C TYR A 134 1.28 -3.76 -12.20
N VAL A 135 1.68 -5.02 -12.18
CA VAL A 135 2.51 -5.59 -11.12
C VAL A 135 3.88 -5.93 -11.69
N VAL A 136 4.92 -5.46 -11.00
CA VAL A 136 6.29 -5.91 -11.21
C VAL A 136 6.58 -7.00 -10.21
N GLU A 137 6.99 -8.16 -10.69
CA GLU A 137 7.45 -9.27 -9.87
C GLU A 137 8.97 -9.32 -9.95
N ILE A 138 9.66 -9.23 -8.81
CA ILE A 138 11.13 -9.31 -8.74
C ILE A 138 11.50 -10.63 -8.07
N PHE A 139 12.40 -11.37 -8.73
CA PHE A 139 12.78 -12.72 -8.32
C PHE A 139 14.26 -13.01 -8.60
N ASP A 140 14.84 -13.96 -7.87
CA ASP A 140 16.19 -14.49 -8.11
C ASP A 140 16.11 -15.64 -9.13
N ARG A 141 16.84 -15.52 -10.24
CA ARG A 141 16.85 -16.52 -11.32
C ARG A 141 17.56 -17.82 -10.93
N ASP A 142 18.48 -17.75 -9.98
CA ASP A 142 19.31 -18.91 -9.63
C ASP A 142 18.73 -19.68 -8.43
N ALA A 143 17.71 -19.14 -7.76
CA ALA A 143 17.03 -19.76 -6.63
C ALA A 143 16.02 -20.84 -7.06
N ALA A 144 15.70 -21.74 -6.12
CA ALA A 144 14.60 -22.70 -6.30
C ALA A 144 13.24 -21.96 -6.39
N GLU A 145 12.27 -22.49 -7.13
CA GLU A 145 10.98 -21.82 -7.40
C GLU A 145 10.25 -21.32 -6.14
N GLU A 146 10.35 -22.04 -5.02
CA GLU A 146 9.72 -21.69 -3.75
C GLU A 146 10.38 -20.48 -3.04
N GLU A 147 11.65 -20.21 -3.33
CA GLU A 147 12.44 -19.11 -2.73
C GLU A 147 12.77 -17.99 -3.73
N ALA A 148 12.49 -18.21 -5.01
CA ALA A 148 12.84 -17.29 -6.08
C ALA A 148 12.13 -15.94 -5.95
N MET A 149 10.90 -15.91 -5.45
CA MET A 149 10.11 -14.69 -5.44
C MET A 149 10.45 -13.78 -4.26
N LEU A 150 11.02 -12.60 -4.52
CA LEU A 150 11.47 -11.67 -3.48
C LEU A 150 10.37 -10.70 -3.05
N LEU A 151 9.74 -10.05 -4.02
CA LEU A 151 8.73 -9.02 -3.77
C LEU A 151 7.90 -8.76 -5.04
N GLN A 152 6.74 -8.16 -4.84
CA GLN A 152 5.90 -7.68 -5.92
C GLN A 152 5.49 -6.22 -5.66
N VAL A 153 5.43 -5.41 -6.71
CA VAL A 153 5.12 -3.97 -6.62
C VAL A 153 4.03 -3.60 -7.60
N CYS A 154 2.97 -3.01 -7.07
CA CYS A 154 1.84 -2.50 -7.84
C CYS A 154 2.06 -1.03 -8.21
N PHE A 155 1.90 -0.70 -9.49
CA PHE A 155 1.87 0.67 -10.00
C PHE A 155 0.80 0.80 -11.10
N SER A 156 0.42 2.03 -11.43
CA SER A 156 -0.62 2.29 -12.44
C SER A 156 -0.11 3.21 -13.54
N VAL A 157 -0.62 3.00 -14.75
CA VAL A 157 -0.29 3.81 -15.93
C VAL A 157 -1.57 4.51 -16.40
N LEU A 158 -1.55 5.83 -16.42
CA LEU A 158 -2.69 6.69 -16.72
C LEU A 158 -2.66 7.15 -18.18
N ASP A 159 -3.74 6.89 -18.92
CA ASP A 159 -4.02 7.56 -20.19
C ASP A 159 -5.12 8.59 -19.96
N ARG A 160 -4.76 9.83 -19.64
CA ARG A 160 -5.68 10.85 -19.13
C ARG A 160 -6.66 11.32 -20.22
N LYS A 161 -7.88 10.76 -20.21
CA LYS A 161 -8.96 11.10 -21.18
C LYS A 161 -10.06 11.97 -20.58
N ILE A 162 -10.16 12.02 -19.25
CA ILE A 162 -11.23 12.73 -18.54
C ILE A 162 -10.69 13.64 -17.43
N GLY A 163 -11.47 14.67 -17.09
CA GLY A 163 -11.26 15.48 -15.90
C GLY A 163 -11.99 14.90 -14.69
N ILE A 164 -11.47 15.15 -13.48
CA ILE A 164 -12.13 14.77 -12.23
C ILE A 164 -12.15 16.02 -11.33
N ASP A 165 -13.35 16.53 -11.04
CA ASP A 165 -13.54 17.57 -10.03
C ASP A 165 -13.95 16.89 -8.73
N ALA A 166 -13.18 17.07 -7.66
CA ALA A 166 -13.35 16.35 -6.40
C ALA A 166 -13.25 17.29 -5.20
N LYS A 167 -14.07 17.02 -4.18
CA LYS A 167 -14.08 17.74 -2.91
C LYS A 167 -14.29 16.78 -1.75
N VAL A 168 -13.73 17.13 -0.60
CA VAL A 168 -13.94 16.43 0.66
C VAL A 168 -14.56 17.40 1.67
N SER A 169 -15.52 16.92 2.46
CA SER A 169 -16.27 17.72 3.42
C SER A 169 -16.46 16.98 4.74
N ALA A 170 -16.32 17.69 5.86
CA ALA A 170 -16.71 17.22 7.19
C ALA A 170 -18.22 17.35 7.47
N GLN A 171 -18.94 18.07 6.61
CA GLN A 171 -20.41 18.04 6.54
C GLN A 171 -20.78 16.83 5.69
N THR A 172 -21.07 15.72 6.36
CA THR A 172 -21.39 14.45 5.72
C THR A 172 -22.89 14.15 5.83
N ASP A 173 -23.37 13.20 5.05
CA ASP A 173 -24.75 12.72 5.14
C ASP A 173 -25.06 12.03 6.48
N GLN A 174 -24.03 11.62 7.24
CA GLN A 174 -24.19 10.97 8.54
C GLN A 174 -24.13 11.97 9.70
N ALA A 175 -23.22 12.93 9.64
CA ALA A 175 -22.96 13.89 10.70
C ALA A 175 -22.23 15.14 10.20
N TYR A 176 -22.30 16.20 11.00
CA TYR A 176 -21.65 17.49 10.72
C TYR A 176 -20.48 17.68 11.67
N ASN A 177 -19.26 17.81 11.13
CA ASN A 177 -18.05 18.07 11.90
C ASN A 177 -17.88 17.12 13.10
N ASP A 178 -18.03 15.81 12.85
CA ASP A 178 -17.93 14.76 13.86
C ASP A 178 -16.71 13.84 13.59
N LYS A 179 -16.95 12.58 13.20
CA LYS A 179 -15.94 11.54 13.04
C LYS A 179 -15.68 11.15 11.57
N TYR A 180 -16.29 11.86 10.64
CA TYR A 180 -16.34 11.46 9.25
C TYR A 180 -15.90 12.57 8.31
N GLN A 181 -15.38 12.15 7.16
CA GLN A 181 -15.12 12.98 6.00
C GLN A 181 -15.79 12.32 4.79
N GLN A 182 -16.48 13.12 3.98
CA GLN A 182 -17.20 12.62 2.81
C GLN A 182 -16.58 13.16 1.53
N LEU A 183 -16.22 12.22 0.65
CA LEU A 183 -15.78 12.52 -0.70
C LEU A 183 -16.99 12.73 -1.62
N SER A 184 -16.90 13.70 -2.52
CA SER A 184 -17.82 13.87 -3.64
C SER A 184 -17.04 14.29 -4.86
N PHE A 185 -17.36 13.73 -6.02
CA PHE A 185 -16.64 14.03 -7.25
C PHE A 185 -17.53 13.92 -8.50
N GLU A 186 -17.09 14.60 -9.55
CA GLU A 186 -17.72 14.63 -10.86
C GLU A 186 -16.67 14.32 -11.94
N LEU A 187 -16.98 13.32 -12.78
CA LEU A 187 -16.19 13.00 -13.95
C LEU A 187 -16.65 13.88 -15.10
N GLN A 188 -15.70 14.57 -15.75
CA GLN A 188 -15.95 15.38 -16.94
C GLN A 188 -15.59 14.56 -18.17
N THR A 189 -16.60 14.17 -18.94
CA THR A 189 -16.47 13.15 -19.99
C THR A 189 -16.79 13.77 -21.35
N PRO A 190 -16.00 13.50 -22.41
CA PRO A 190 -16.40 13.84 -23.76
C PRO A 190 -17.74 13.20 -24.12
N MET A 191 -18.61 13.98 -24.77
CA MET A 191 -19.95 13.52 -25.13
C MET A 191 -19.87 12.25 -25.99
N GLY A 192 -20.58 11.19 -25.58
CA GLY A 192 -20.64 9.91 -26.29
C GLY A 192 -19.44 8.98 -26.06
N MET A 193 -18.43 9.37 -25.27
CA MET A 193 -17.31 8.47 -24.93
C MET A 193 -17.77 7.29 -24.06
N ILE A 194 -18.66 7.56 -23.09
CA ILE A 194 -19.14 6.55 -22.14
C ILE A 194 -20.64 6.37 -22.38
N GLU A 195 -21.02 5.21 -22.92
CA GLU A 195 -22.41 4.90 -23.25
C GLU A 195 -23.17 4.35 -22.04
N ARG A 196 -22.54 3.48 -21.25
CA ARG A 196 -23.16 2.85 -20.07
C ARG A 196 -22.30 3.07 -18.83
N PRO A 197 -22.38 4.23 -18.18
CA PRO A 197 -21.58 4.55 -16.99
C PRO A 197 -21.62 3.48 -15.89
N ASP A 198 -22.78 2.87 -15.66
CA ASP A 198 -22.95 1.86 -14.61
C ASP A 198 -22.15 0.56 -14.83
N SER A 199 -21.81 0.25 -16.09
CA SER A 199 -21.09 -0.98 -16.45
C SER A 199 -19.68 -0.72 -16.97
N ASP A 200 -19.51 0.38 -17.69
CA ASP A 200 -18.29 0.68 -18.43
C ASP A 200 -17.27 1.39 -17.52
N ILE A 201 -17.72 1.99 -16.41
CA ILE A 201 -16.84 2.69 -15.46
C ILE A 201 -16.70 1.89 -14.16
N LYS A 202 -15.45 1.73 -13.73
CA LYS A 202 -15.12 1.19 -12.41
C LYS A 202 -14.35 2.24 -11.64
N ILE A 203 -14.79 2.55 -10.42
CA ILE A 203 -14.15 3.49 -9.52
C ILE A 203 -13.40 2.73 -8.44
N LEU A 204 -12.16 3.13 -8.17
CA LEU A 204 -11.42 2.73 -6.97
C LEU A 204 -11.02 3.99 -6.20
N ILE A 205 -11.29 4.02 -4.89
CA ILE A 205 -10.93 5.12 -4.00
C ILE A 205 -10.10 4.61 -2.83
N ARG A 206 -9.04 5.35 -2.48
CA ARG A 206 -8.18 5.08 -1.32
C ARG A 206 -8.00 6.33 -0.45
N GLN A 207 -8.13 6.19 0.86
CA GLN A 207 -7.77 7.21 1.84
C GLN A 207 -6.34 6.94 2.33
N ASN A 208 -5.44 7.92 2.23
CA ASN A 208 -4.03 7.80 2.67
C ASN A 208 -3.33 6.55 2.13
N ARG A 209 -3.59 6.19 0.86
CA ARG A 209 -3.07 4.99 0.17
C ARG A 209 -3.39 3.64 0.83
N ARG A 210 -4.29 3.62 1.83
CA ARG A 210 -4.71 2.40 2.52
C ARG A 210 -5.52 1.50 1.61
N CYS A 211 -5.17 0.21 1.60
CA CYS A 211 -5.91 -0.82 0.88
C CYS A 211 -7.02 -1.47 1.73
N ASP A 212 -6.94 -1.35 3.06
CA ASP A 212 -7.86 -2.02 3.99
C ASP A 212 -9.26 -1.38 4.02
N ASN A 213 -9.36 -0.08 3.72
CA ASN A 213 -10.61 0.68 3.68
C ASN A 213 -10.96 1.19 2.26
N GLN A 214 -10.35 0.60 1.23
CA GLN A 214 -10.58 1.04 -0.14
C GLN A 214 -12.02 0.79 -0.58
N VAL A 215 -12.54 1.68 -1.43
CA VAL A 215 -13.90 1.60 -1.96
C VAL A 215 -13.80 1.28 -3.45
N PHE A 216 -14.55 0.26 -3.90
CA PHE A 216 -14.52 -0.18 -5.29
C PHE A 216 -15.93 -0.36 -5.85
N GLY A 217 -16.11 0.00 -7.13
CA GLY A 217 -17.30 -0.37 -7.90
C GLY A 217 -18.60 0.32 -7.46
N ILE A 218 -18.53 1.57 -7.01
CA ILE A 218 -19.73 2.34 -6.67
C ILE A 218 -20.47 2.81 -7.94
N PRO A 219 -21.81 2.78 -7.97
CA PRO A 219 -22.58 3.31 -9.08
C PRO A 219 -22.62 4.84 -9.06
N PRO A 220 -22.82 5.50 -10.22
CA PRO A 220 -23.03 6.94 -10.28
C PRO A 220 -24.35 7.34 -9.59
N TYR A 221 -24.34 8.53 -8.99
CA TYR A 221 -25.56 9.16 -8.45
C TYR A 221 -26.43 9.75 -9.57
N MET A 222 -25.78 10.38 -10.55
CA MET A 222 -26.44 11.03 -11.68
C MET A 222 -25.51 11.06 -12.89
N THR A 223 -26.08 10.89 -14.07
CA THR A 223 -25.40 11.06 -15.35
C THR A 223 -26.10 12.16 -16.15
N SER A 224 -25.33 13.14 -16.61
CA SER A 224 -25.71 14.16 -17.58
C SER A 224 -24.75 14.04 -18.76
N GLY A 225 -25.14 14.43 -19.99
CA GLY A 225 -24.45 13.99 -21.22
C GLY A 225 -22.92 14.08 -21.27
N ASN A 226 -22.30 15.02 -20.56
CA ASN A 226 -20.85 15.19 -20.43
C ASN A 226 -20.33 15.10 -18.99
N SER A 227 -21.15 14.65 -18.03
CA SER A 227 -20.71 14.47 -16.65
C SER A 227 -21.36 13.31 -15.91
N ILE A 228 -20.56 12.64 -15.09
CA ILE A 228 -20.98 11.52 -14.24
C ILE A 228 -20.66 11.90 -12.79
N ARG A 229 -21.68 12.03 -11.96
CA ARG A 229 -21.55 12.53 -10.60
C ARG A 229 -21.65 11.41 -9.57
N TYR A 230 -20.73 11.44 -8.61
CA TYR A 230 -20.68 10.53 -7.46
C TYR A 230 -20.76 11.36 -6.18
N GLN A 231 -21.95 11.36 -5.58
CA GLN A 231 -22.25 12.07 -4.35
C GLN A 231 -23.33 11.30 -3.58
N HIS A 232 -23.48 11.59 -2.29
CA HIS A 232 -24.47 10.98 -1.42
C HIS A 232 -24.47 9.45 -1.35
N HIS A 233 -23.32 8.83 -1.62
CA HIS A 233 -23.14 7.38 -1.49
C HIS A 233 -22.53 7.06 -0.11
N PRO A 234 -23.11 6.15 0.70
CA PRO A 234 -22.59 5.84 2.03
C PRO A 234 -21.13 5.39 2.05
N SER A 235 -20.68 4.64 1.03
CA SER A 235 -19.28 4.22 0.89
C SER A 235 -18.31 5.38 0.62
N LEU A 236 -18.78 6.58 0.29
CA LEU A 236 -17.94 7.77 0.16
C LEU A 236 -17.76 8.52 1.49
N VAL A 237 -18.36 8.04 2.57
CA VAL A 237 -18.18 8.56 3.93
C VAL A 237 -17.12 7.72 4.65
N PHE A 238 -15.95 8.30 4.85
CA PHE A 238 -14.81 7.68 5.50
C PHE A 238 -14.72 8.12 6.95
N ALA A 239 -14.26 7.21 7.82
CA ALA A 239 -13.81 7.60 9.14
C ALA A 239 -12.61 8.56 9.00
N ALA A 240 -12.63 9.67 9.72
CA ALA A 240 -11.68 10.75 9.54
C ALA A 240 -10.29 10.43 10.12
N GLY A 241 -10.18 9.48 11.06
CA GLY A 241 -8.90 9.14 11.69
C GLY A 241 -8.28 10.30 12.47
N ASN A 242 -6.96 10.29 12.57
CA ASN A 242 -6.14 11.32 13.23
C ASN A 242 -4.89 11.59 12.39
N GLU A 243 -4.06 12.54 12.77
CA GLU A 243 -2.72 12.69 12.16
C GLU A 243 -1.84 11.50 12.57
N TYR A 244 -1.06 10.93 11.65
CA TYR A 244 -0.08 9.89 11.91
C TYR A 244 0.93 10.35 12.98
N ARG A 245 1.35 9.40 13.82
CA ARG A 245 2.47 9.60 14.75
C ARG A 245 3.77 9.64 13.95
N ARG A 246 4.77 10.34 14.47
CA ARG A 246 6.03 10.58 13.77
C ARG A 246 7.22 10.29 14.67
N PHE A 247 8.23 9.63 14.14
CA PHE A 247 9.54 9.50 14.78
C PHE A 247 10.67 9.59 13.76
N GLU A 248 11.88 9.90 14.23
CA GLU A 248 13.07 10.04 13.42
C GLU A 248 14.24 9.28 14.02
N ILE A 249 14.78 8.33 13.25
CA ILE A 249 16.00 7.56 13.55
C ILE A 249 17.10 7.84 12.52
N SER A 250 17.17 9.06 11.99
CA SER A 250 18.14 9.45 10.95
C SER A 250 19.61 9.53 11.41
N SER A 251 19.90 9.25 12.69
CA SER A 251 21.25 9.17 13.25
C SER A 251 21.28 8.11 14.35
N HIS A 252 22.39 7.37 14.48
CA HIS A 252 22.64 6.49 15.65
C HIS A 252 23.38 7.23 16.78
N LYS A 253 23.82 8.48 16.53
CA LYS A 253 24.62 9.27 17.49
C LYS A 253 23.76 10.10 18.44
N MET A 254 22.54 10.42 18.05
CA MET A 254 21.63 11.27 18.81
C MET A 254 20.19 10.81 18.62
N ALA A 255 19.45 10.71 19.73
CA ALA A 255 18.02 10.43 19.70
C ALA A 255 17.28 11.56 18.95
N GLY A 256 16.53 11.18 17.91
CA GLY A 256 15.70 12.09 17.13
C GLY A 256 14.32 12.32 17.75
N MET A 257 13.42 12.92 16.97
CA MET A 257 12.02 13.08 17.37
C MET A 257 11.39 11.72 17.70
N GLY A 258 10.64 11.64 18.79
CA GLY A 258 9.93 10.42 19.19
C GLY A 258 10.80 9.32 19.81
N VAL A 259 12.13 9.50 19.87
CA VAL A 259 13.07 8.52 20.43
C VAL A 259 13.45 8.90 21.86
N ASP A 260 13.20 8.00 22.82
CA ASP A 260 13.58 8.15 24.23
C ASP A 260 15.08 7.91 24.41
N ARG A 261 15.58 6.80 23.88
CA ARG A 261 17.00 6.44 23.99
C ARG A 261 17.50 5.60 22.83
N LEU A 262 18.81 5.74 22.59
CA LEU A 262 19.59 4.93 21.67
C LEU A 262 20.65 4.15 22.45
N PHE A 263 20.84 2.88 22.10
CA PHE A 263 21.97 2.09 22.60
C PHE A 263 22.40 1.05 21.57
N PHE A 264 23.60 0.51 21.73
CA PHE A 264 24.11 -0.55 20.88
C PHE A 264 24.15 -1.86 21.66
N GLU A 265 23.48 -2.88 21.14
CA GLU A 265 23.54 -4.24 21.65
C GLU A 265 23.77 -5.15 20.44
N ARG A 266 24.91 -5.83 20.39
CA ARG A 266 25.32 -6.55 19.17
C ARG A 266 24.21 -7.51 18.71
N PRO A 267 23.86 -7.51 17.41
CA PRO A 267 24.55 -6.79 16.33
C PRO A 267 23.98 -5.39 16.01
N TYR A 268 22.91 -4.92 16.66
CA TYR A 268 22.14 -3.76 16.22
C TYR A 268 22.29 -2.52 17.10
N TYR A 269 22.13 -1.35 16.48
CA TYR A 269 21.65 -0.19 17.22
C TYR A 269 20.18 -0.37 17.54
N HIS A 270 19.78 0.01 18.75
CA HIS A 270 18.40 -0.03 19.21
C HIS A 270 17.90 1.38 19.45
N ALA A 271 16.73 1.69 18.89
CA ALA A 271 16.01 2.92 19.15
C ALA A 271 14.73 2.62 19.92
N VAL A 272 14.67 3.05 21.17
CA VAL A 272 13.46 2.91 21.99
C VAL A 272 12.64 4.18 21.83
N LEU A 273 11.43 4.04 21.31
CA LEU A 273 10.52 5.17 21.19
C LEU A 273 9.92 5.52 22.56
N PHE A 274 9.48 6.77 22.72
CA PHE A 274 8.64 7.12 23.87
C PHE A 274 7.39 6.26 23.87
N ALA A 275 6.95 5.84 25.06
CA ALA A 275 5.70 5.11 25.21
C ALA A 275 4.53 5.97 24.70
N ASP A 276 3.77 5.41 23.76
CA ASP A 276 2.63 6.08 23.16
C ASP A 276 1.43 6.11 24.11
N VAL A 277 0.47 6.99 23.82
CA VAL A 277 -0.80 7.08 24.54
C VAL A 277 -1.95 7.02 23.55
N LEU A 278 -3.12 6.52 24.00
CA LEU A 278 -4.35 6.58 23.20
C LEU A 278 -4.71 8.04 22.90
N ARG A 279 -4.97 8.35 21.62
CA ARG A 279 -5.33 9.70 21.14
C ARG A 279 -6.82 9.84 20.81
N ASN A 280 -7.63 8.86 21.16
CA ASN A 280 -9.07 8.80 20.82
C ASN A 280 -10.02 9.76 21.57
N ARG A 281 -9.50 10.71 22.35
CA ARG A 281 -10.32 11.62 23.19
C ARG A 281 -10.40 13.05 22.68
N SER A 282 -9.33 13.57 22.10
CA SER A 282 -9.24 14.96 21.65
C SER A 282 -8.28 15.09 20.49
N TYR A 283 -8.64 15.92 19.51
CA TYR A 283 -7.78 16.24 18.38
C TYR A 283 -6.67 17.20 18.79
N THR A 284 -5.48 17.01 18.22
CA THR A 284 -4.38 17.96 18.28
C THR A 284 -3.72 17.94 16.92
N TYR A 285 -3.61 19.11 16.30
CA TYR A 285 -2.99 19.26 15.00
C TYR A 285 -1.51 18.87 15.04
N ASP A 286 -1.08 18.09 14.07
CA ASP A 286 0.30 17.82 13.69
C ASP A 286 0.38 17.82 12.16
N GLN A 287 1.56 18.09 11.62
CA GLN A 287 1.79 18.05 10.17
C GLN A 287 2.54 16.76 9.82
N ASP A 288 1.81 15.76 9.34
CA ASP A 288 2.36 14.47 8.95
C ASP A 288 2.57 14.35 7.42
N GLN A 289 2.85 13.13 6.98
CA GLN A 289 3.03 12.76 5.58
C GLN A 289 2.09 11.59 5.20
N ASN A 290 0.90 11.50 5.82
CA ASN A 290 -0.15 10.50 5.59
C ASN A 290 0.38 9.04 5.52
N GLY A 291 1.19 8.65 6.52
CA GLY A 291 1.67 7.26 6.67
C GLY A 291 2.97 6.94 5.94
N ARG A 292 3.57 7.91 5.23
CA ARG A 292 4.84 7.72 4.51
C ARG A 292 6.03 7.56 5.44
N TYR A 293 7.09 6.96 4.90
CA TYR A 293 8.43 7.08 5.45
C TYR A 293 9.41 7.61 4.42
N TYR A 294 10.48 8.23 4.92
CA TYR A 294 11.55 8.79 4.12
C TYR A 294 12.90 8.33 4.66
N ILE A 295 13.60 7.51 3.86
CA ILE A 295 14.93 7.00 4.20
C ILE A 295 15.93 8.15 4.15
N ARG A 296 16.65 8.34 5.25
CA ARG A 296 17.62 9.40 5.39
C ARG A 296 18.57 9.14 6.54
N ASN A 297 19.85 9.30 6.25
CA ASN A 297 20.91 9.50 7.24
C ASN A 297 21.28 11.00 7.29
N ARG A 298 21.45 11.57 8.49
CA ARG A 298 21.85 12.99 8.65
C ARG A 298 23.32 13.23 8.35
N GLU A 299 24.14 12.21 8.52
CA GLU A 299 25.60 12.30 8.47
C GLU A 299 26.21 11.59 7.26
N ALA A 300 25.42 10.87 6.46
CA ALA A 300 25.94 9.95 5.46
C ALA A 300 25.03 9.83 4.22
N ASP A 301 25.59 9.26 3.16
CA ASP A 301 24.86 8.99 1.91
C ASP A 301 23.95 7.75 2.04
N ALA A 302 23.16 7.47 1.00
CA ALA A 302 22.16 6.40 0.99
C ALA A 302 22.73 5.01 1.34
N LEU A 303 23.91 4.66 0.81
CA LEU A 303 24.57 3.36 1.05
C LEU A 303 25.19 3.22 2.45
N GLN A 304 25.32 4.34 3.17
CA GLN A 304 25.83 4.40 4.55
C GLN A 304 24.69 4.58 5.56
N THR A 305 23.45 4.45 5.10
CA THR A 305 22.25 4.50 5.95
C THR A 305 22.04 3.13 6.57
N ASP A 306 22.24 3.02 7.88
CA ASP A 306 22.21 1.75 8.62
C ASP A 306 20.77 1.32 8.96
N TYR A 307 20.62 0.14 9.54
CA TYR A 307 19.38 -0.33 10.16
C TYR A 307 19.46 -0.26 11.69
N GLN A 308 18.33 0.07 12.32
CA GLN A 308 18.17 0.10 13.76
C GLN A 308 16.96 -0.73 14.16
N MET A 309 17.08 -1.46 15.26
CA MET A 309 15.96 -2.17 15.88
C MET A 309 15.11 -1.17 16.68
N VAL A 310 13.92 -0.86 16.17
CA VAL A 310 13.01 0.12 16.74
C VAL A 310 12.00 -0.56 17.66
N HIS A 311 11.88 -0.09 18.89
CA HIS A 311 10.95 -0.60 19.89
C HIS A 311 9.74 0.32 20.02
N PHE A 312 8.57 -0.21 19.70
CA PHE A 312 7.28 0.43 19.86
C PHE A 312 6.62 -0.02 21.16
N SER A 313 5.94 0.91 21.85
CA SER A 313 5.20 0.59 23.07
C SER A 313 3.93 1.42 23.18
N LEU A 314 2.79 0.77 23.38
CA LEU A 314 1.50 1.40 23.68
C LEU A 314 0.95 0.84 25.00
N PRO A 315 1.24 1.49 26.15
CA PRO A 315 0.63 1.18 27.43
C PRO A 315 -0.90 1.28 27.40
N VAL A 316 -1.56 0.20 27.80
CA VAL A 316 -3.02 0.14 28.01
C VAL A 316 -3.31 -0.79 29.18
N ASP A 317 -4.26 -0.40 30.03
CA ASP A 317 -4.53 -1.14 31.27
C ASP A 317 -4.98 -2.59 31.07
N LYS A 318 -5.61 -2.87 29.93
CA LYS A 318 -6.16 -4.17 29.53
C LYS A 318 -6.01 -4.33 28.02
N PRO A 319 -5.78 -5.55 27.52
CA PRO A 319 -5.70 -5.79 26.09
C PRO A 319 -7.05 -5.53 25.41
N PHE A 320 -6.99 -5.11 24.15
CA PHE A 320 -8.14 -5.06 23.26
C PHE A 320 -8.62 -6.48 22.93
N ALA A 321 -9.89 -6.61 22.55
CA ALA A 321 -10.45 -7.88 22.11
C ALA A 321 -9.97 -8.27 20.70
N GLN A 322 -9.56 -7.29 19.90
CA GLN A 322 -9.08 -7.46 18.53
C GLN A 322 -7.56 -7.37 18.48
N ALA A 323 -6.96 -7.95 17.42
CA ALA A 323 -5.55 -7.79 17.13
C ALA A 323 -5.22 -6.32 16.85
N LEU A 324 -4.06 -5.87 17.35
CA LEU A 324 -3.54 -4.52 17.15
C LEU A 324 -2.40 -4.59 16.13
N TYR A 325 -2.37 -3.66 15.18
CA TYR A 325 -1.33 -3.55 14.16
C TYR A 325 -0.71 -2.16 14.12
N LEU A 326 0.52 -2.09 13.62
CA LEU A 326 1.12 -0.83 13.18
C LEU A 326 0.65 -0.54 11.74
N LEU A 327 -0.02 0.58 11.56
CA LEU A 327 -0.47 1.06 10.26
C LEU A 327 0.48 2.12 9.72
N GLY A 328 0.94 1.94 8.48
CA GLY A 328 1.74 2.90 7.72
C GLY A 328 2.45 2.22 6.54
N ASP A 329 3.12 3.02 5.70
CA ASP A 329 3.93 2.51 4.58
C ASP A 329 5.10 1.63 5.06
N ILE A 330 5.46 1.74 6.34
CA ILE A 330 6.43 0.87 7.03
C ILE A 330 6.13 -0.62 6.88
N GLN A 331 4.85 -0.97 6.69
CA GLN A 331 4.40 -2.34 6.43
C GLN A 331 3.57 -2.39 5.12
N GLN A 332 4.01 -1.61 4.12
CA GLN A 332 3.44 -1.54 2.77
C GLN A 332 1.94 -1.17 2.75
N ALA A 333 1.43 -0.55 3.82
CA ALA A 333 0.00 -0.30 4.03
C ALA A 333 -0.88 -1.56 3.79
N ASN A 334 -0.31 -2.75 4.03
CA ASN A 334 -0.94 -4.04 3.82
C ASN A 334 -1.08 -4.79 5.15
N PRO A 335 -2.25 -4.74 5.81
CA PRO A 335 -2.44 -5.41 7.09
C PRO A 335 -2.30 -6.93 7.03
N GLN A 336 -2.50 -7.56 5.85
CA GLN A 336 -2.36 -9.01 5.71
C GLN A 336 -0.91 -9.49 5.84
N ALA A 337 0.06 -8.60 5.57
CA ALA A 337 1.48 -8.88 5.73
C ALA A 337 2.04 -8.33 7.06
N ALA A 338 1.26 -7.54 7.79
CA ALA A 338 1.66 -6.88 9.02
C ALA A 338 1.70 -7.86 10.20
N GLN A 339 2.77 -7.80 11.00
CA GLN A 339 2.82 -8.48 12.29
C GLN A 339 1.99 -7.69 13.32
N SER A 340 1.10 -8.39 14.05
CA SER A 340 0.36 -7.80 15.15
C SER A 340 1.26 -7.54 16.37
N LEU A 341 0.94 -6.49 17.13
CA LEU A 341 1.62 -6.18 18.39
C LEU A 341 1.23 -7.19 19.47
N ILE A 342 2.18 -7.51 20.34
CA ILE A 342 1.99 -8.47 21.43
C ILE A 342 1.71 -7.70 22.71
N TYR A 343 0.64 -8.06 23.42
CA TYR A 343 0.36 -7.48 24.73
C TYR A 343 1.19 -8.16 25.82
N ASN A 344 1.97 -7.37 26.54
CA ASN A 344 2.73 -7.79 27.70
C ASN A 344 1.94 -7.48 28.98
N GLU A 345 1.45 -8.52 29.65
CA GLU A 345 0.65 -8.41 30.88
C GLU A 345 1.43 -7.80 32.05
N GLU A 346 2.74 -8.02 32.12
CA GLU A 346 3.59 -7.51 33.21
C GLU A 346 3.83 -6.00 33.05
N ASN A 347 4.13 -5.56 31.82
CA ASN A 347 4.31 -4.15 31.49
C ASN A 347 3.00 -3.40 31.25
N ARG A 348 1.88 -4.12 31.10
CA ARG A 348 0.56 -3.59 30.75
C ARG A 348 0.62 -2.70 29.50
N ALA A 349 1.26 -3.23 28.46
CA ALA A 349 1.52 -2.51 27.21
C ALA A 349 1.53 -3.45 26.02
N TYR A 350 1.12 -2.94 24.86
CA TYR A 350 1.42 -3.57 23.58
C TYR A 350 2.85 -3.21 23.16
N GLU A 351 3.62 -4.21 22.74
CA GLU A 351 5.02 -4.05 22.35
C GLU A 351 5.27 -4.70 20.98
N CYS A 352 6.15 -4.08 20.20
CA CYS A 352 6.63 -4.64 18.93
C CYS A 352 8.03 -4.09 18.63
N GLN A 353 8.82 -4.89 17.92
CA GLN A 353 10.15 -4.54 17.48
C GLN A 353 10.22 -4.71 15.97
N LEU A 354 10.70 -3.67 15.27
CA LEU A 354 10.91 -3.70 13.83
C LEU A 354 12.33 -3.27 13.50
N LEU A 355 13.02 -4.02 12.65
CA LEU A 355 14.28 -3.58 12.07
C LEU A 355 13.97 -2.58 10.95
N LEU A 356 14.32 -1.31 11.14
CA LEU A 356 14.02 -0.23 10.20
C LEU A 356 15.29 0.49 9.79
N LYS A 357 15.37 0.83 8.50
CA LYS A 357 16.47 1.64 7.95
C LYS A 357 16.41 3.05 8.53
N GLN A 358 17.53 3.75 8.68
CA GLN A 358 17.51 5.10 9.23
C GLN A 358 16.66 6.05 8.39
N GLY A 359 15.80 6.84 9.04
CA GLY A 359 14.85 7.70 8.34
C GLY A 359 13.82 8.36 9.25
N GLN A 360 12.82 8.95 8.60
CA GLN A 360 11.64 9.55 9.21
C GLN A 360 10.44 8.69 8.89
N TYR A 361 9.61 8.43 9.90
CA TYR A 361 8.57 7.42 9.82
C TYR A 361 7.24 7.95 10.33
N ASN A 362 6.17 7.62 9.62
CA ASN A 362 4.80 7.84 10.07
C ASN A 362 4.15 6.50 10.41
N TYR A 363 3.41 6.44 11.52
CA TYR A 363 2.69 5.23 11.93
C TYR A 363 1.45 5.55 12.75
N MET A 364 0.57 4.57 12.87
CA MET A 364 -0.59 4.58 13.76
C MET A 364 -0.80 3.19 14.37
N TYR A 365 -1.56 3.13 15.45
CA TYR A 365 -2.08 1.87 15.96
C TYR A 365 -3.50 1.65 15.44
N ALA A 366 -3.76 0.49 14.83
CA ALA A 366 -5.07 0.16 14.27
C ALA A 366 -5.54 -1.22 14.73
N LEU A 367 -6.83 -1.34 15.04
CA LEU A 367 -7.44 -2.61 15.45
C LEU A 367 -8.08 -3.30 14.26
N ALA A 368 -7.89 -4.62 14.17
CA ALA A 368 -8.62 -5.48 13.26
C ALA A 368 -10.13 -5.36 13.46
N VAL A 369 -10.87 -5.32 12.35
CA VAL A 369 -12.32 -5.46 12.35
C VAL A 369 -12.66 -6.71 11.56
N SER A 370 -13.25 -7.69 12.24
CA SER A 370 -13.74 -8.91 11.59
C SER A 370 -14.97 -8.59 10.75
N SER A 371 -14.80 -8.51 9.44
CA SER A 371 -15.90 -8.47 8.49
C SER A 371 -16.26 -9.91 8.11
N ARG A 372 -17.53 -10.30 8.29
CA ARG A 372 -18.02 -11.62 7.86
C ARG A 372 -18.01 -11.81 6.33
N ASN A 373 -17.79 -10.75 5.55
CA ASN A 373 -18.03 -10.71 4.11
C ASN A 373 -16.86 -10.11 3.28
N SER A 374 -15.67 -9.87 3.85
CA SER A 374 -14.51 -9.44 3.06
C SER A 374 -13.34 -10.40 3.23
N GLU A 375 -12.68 -10.72 2.12
CA GLU A 375 -11.41 -11.49 2.13
C GLU A 375 -10.27 -10.69 2.79
N ASN A 376 -10.42 -9.36 2.94
CA ASN A 376 -9.46 -8.47 3.59
C ASN A 376 -9.93 -8.06 4.98
N GLU A 377 -9.00 -8.09 5.94
CA GLU A 377 -9.17 -7.52 7.28
C GLU A 377 -9.19 -5.98 7.16
N SER A 378 -10.29 -5.34 7.59
CA SER A 378 -10.37 -3.88 7.65
C SER A 378 -9.85 -3.40 9.00
N LEU A 379 -9.32 -2.16 9.03
CA LEU A 379 -8.74 -1.60 10.25
C LEU A 379 -9.51 -0.39 10.76
N SER A 380 -9.68 -0.33 12.08
CA SER A 380 -10.29 0.80 12.78
C SER A 380 -9.29 1.53 13.67
N LEU A 381 -9.34 2.85 13.63
CA LEU A 381 -8.55 3.76 14.46
C LEU A 381 -9.33 4.26 15.69
N SER A 382 -10.64 4.04 15.74
CA SER A 382 -11.54 4.75 16.65
C SER A 382 -11.22 4.56 18.13
N GLN A 383 -10.71 3.39 18.53
CA GLN A 383 -10.36 3.09 19.91
C GLN A 383 -8.91 3.45 20.28
N THR A 384 -8.06 3.68 19.29
CA THR A 384 -6.62 3.92 19.45
C THR A 384 -6.28 5.38 19.19
N GLU A 385 -6.38 5.80 17.93
CA GLU A 385 -6.06 7.14 17.48
C GLU A 385 -7.25 8.09 17.51
N GLY A 386 -8.48 7.56 17.41
CA GLY A 386 -9.71 8.32 17.27
C GLY A 386 -10.06 8.66 15.83
N ASP A 387 -11.22 9.29 15.66
CA ASP A 387 -11.72 9.82 14.40
C ASP A 387 -12.12 11.27 14.61
N PHE A 388 -11.40 12.19 13.98
CA PHE A 388 -11.59 13.62 14.14
C PHE A 388 -11.73 14.25 12.77
N TRP A 389 -12.90 14.86 12.50
CA TRP A 389 -13.15 15.50 11.21
C TRP A 389 -12.08 16.52 10.74
N PRO A 390 -11.33 17.26 11.60
CA PRO A 390 -10.33 18.22 11.13
C PRO A 390 -9.06 17.56 10.58
N THR A 391 -8.87 16.25 10.77
CA THR A 391 -7.66 15.53 10.37
C THR A 391 -7.35 15.73 8.89
N ALA A 392 -6.10 16.07 8.57
CA ALA A 392 -5.67 16.13 7.18
C ALA A 392 -5.61 14.73 6.57
N ASN A 393 -6.25 14.52 5.43
CA ASN A 393 -6.26 13.25 4.72
C ASN A 393 -6.16 13.47 3.21
N GLU A 394 -5.51 12.54 2.51
CA GLU A 394 -5.53 12.47 1.05
C GLU A 394 -6.49 11.37 0.57
N TYR A 395 -7.22 11.65 -0.51
CA TYR A 395 -8.11 10.72 -1.17
C TYR A 395 -7.71 10.60 -2.63
N GLN A 396 -7.45 9.37 -3.06
CA GLN A 396 -7.06 9.04 -4.42
C GLN A 396 -8.24 8.42 -5.14
N ILE A 397 -8.58 8.96 -6.31
CA ILE A 397 -9.68 8.51 -7.16
C ILE A 397 -9.07 7.95 -8.44
N PHE A 398 -9.26 6.67 -8.68
CA PHE A 398 -8.89 5.99 -9.92
C PHE A 398 -10.15 5.67 -10.70
N VAL A 399 -10.17 6.07 -11.97
CA VAL A 399 -11.31 5.88 -12.87
C VAL A 399 -10.89 4.97 -14.00
N TYR A 400 -11.40 3.75 -13.98
CA TYR A 400 -11.17 2.78 -15.03
C TYR A 400 -12.35 2.76 -15.99
N TYR A 401 -12.05 2.59 -17.27
CA TYR A 401 -13.03 2.46 -18.34
C TYR A 401 -12.80 1.17 -19.12
N CYS A 402 -13.84 0.36 -19.23
CA CYS A 402 -13.88 -0.85 -20.03
C CYS A 402 -15.06 -0.73 -21.01
N PRO A 403 -14.81 -0.42 -22.30
CA PRO A 403 -15.88 -0.29 -23.29
C PRO A 403 -16.59 -1.63 -23.53
N PHE A 404 -17.73 -1.60 -24.22
CA PHE A 404 -18.36 -2.82 -24.70
C PHE A 404 -17.35 -3.64 -25.53
N ALA A 405 -17.21 -4.93 -25.22
CA ALA A 405 -16.21 -5.81 -25.85
C ALA A 405 -14.75 -5.34 -25.68
N GLY A 406 -14.47 -4.46 -24.71
CA GLY A 406 -13.11 -4.13 -24.29
C GLY A 406 -12.43 -5.34 -23.64
N GLU A 407 -11.14 -5.49 -23.91
CA GLU A 407 -10.34 -6.63 -23.44
C GLU A 407 -9.67 -6.37 -22.08
N TYR A 408 -9.61 -5.11 -21.63
CA TYR A 408 -8.99 -4.71 -20.37
C TYR A 408 -9.58 -3.41 -19.78
N ASP A 409 -9.29 -3.18 -18.50
CA ASP A 409 -9.68 -1.98 -17.76
C ASP A 409 -8.65 -0.84 -17.95
N GLN A 410 -9.00 0.16 -18.75
CA GLN A 410 -8.14 1.33 -19.01
C GLN A 410 -8.19 2.30 -17.83
N LEU A 411 -7.04 2.69 -17.24
CA LEU A 411 -7.03 3.82 -16.32
C LEU A 411 -7.08 5.13 -17.11
N ILE A 412 -8.24 5.78 -17.10
CA ILE A 412 -8.52 6.99 -17.91
C ILE A 412 -8.53 8.29 -17.12
N GLY A 413 -8.57 8.20 -15.80
CA GLY A 413 -8.57 9.34 -14.90
C GLY A 413 -7.96 8.98 -13.56
N TYR A 414 -7.13 9.89 -13.04
CA TYR A 414 -6.58 9.83 -11.69
C TYR A 414 -6.57 11.23 -11.09
N GLN A 415 -7.02 11.34 -9.84
CA GLN A 415 -7.00 12.57 -9.06
C GLN A 415 -6.71 12.28 -7.60
N GLU A 416 -5.84 13.08 -7.00
CA GLU A 416 -5.61 13.13 -5.56
C GLU A 416 -6.21 14.44 -5.03
N VAL A 417 -7.04 14.35 -4.00
CA VAL A 417 -7.65 15.49 -3.32
C VAL A 417 -7.31 15.42 -1.84
N VAL A 418 -6.95 16.56 -1.24
CA VAL A 418 -6.57 16.66 0.16
C VAL A 418 -7.66 17.42 0.91
N PHE A 419 -8.07 16.88 2.05
CA PHE A 419 -8.81 17.61 3.08
C PHE A 419 -7.79 18.24 4.03
N ASN A 420 -7.88 19.55 4.26
CA ASN A 420 -6.97 20.33 5.11
C ASN A 420 -7.75 21.12 6.17
#